data_AF-A0A7C1C5C0-F1
#
_entry.id   AF-A0A7C1C5C0-F1
#
_cell.length_a   1.000
_cell.length_b   1.000
_cell.length_c   1.000
_cell.angle_alpha   90.00
_cell.angle_beta   90.00
_cell.angle_gamma   90.00
#
_symmetry.space_group_name_H-M   'P 1'
#
loop_
_entity.id
_entity.type
_entity.pdbx_description
1 polymer ?
#
loop_
_entity_poly.entity_id
_entity_poly.type
_entity_poly.pdbx_seq_one_letter_code
_entity_poly.pdbx_strand_id
1 'polypeptide(L)'
;MVIQPSRSELKRRAKQLEKLVEALSRLPAAVQKTIPCNDEIRSLLREASSLRGGAGKRLLKYITKILRNEQDETLEELYNFLS
;
A
#
# COMPACT_ATOMS: atom_id res chain seq x y z
N MET A 1 9.03 -17.17 21.85
CA MET A 1 10.16 -17.09 20.91
C MET A 1 9.78 -16.11 19.82
N VAL A 2 10.32 -14.90 19.82
CA VAL A 2 9.96 -13.88 18.82
C VAL A 2 10.75 -14.19 17.54
N ILE A 3 10.07 -14.69 16.52
CA ILE A 3 10.68 -15.01 15.23
C ILE A 3 11.05 -13.69 14.56
N GLN A 4 12.34 -13.35 14.59
CA GLN A 4 12.84 -12.19 13.84
C GLN A 4 12.86 -12.57 12.34
N PRO A 5 12.12 -11.84 11.48
CA PRO A 5 12.03 -12.19 10.07
C PRO A 5 13.38 -12.04 9.39
N SER A 6 13.70 -12.99 8.50
CA SER A 6 14.93 -12.91 7.71
C SER A 6 14.93 -11.71 6.76
N ARG A 7 16.11 -11.24 6.34
CA ARG A 7 16.24 -10.17 5.32
C ARG A 7 15.45 -10.49 4.04
N SER A 8 15.37 -11.77 3.68
CA SER A 8 14.61 -12.24 2.51
C SER A 8 13.10 -12.16 2.74
N GLU A 9 12.63 -12.47 3.95
CA GLU A 9 11.22 -12.38 4.32
C GLU A 9 10.73 -10.93 4.36
N LEU A 10 11.52 -10.03 4.95
CA LEU A 10 11.24 -8.59 4.95
C LEU A 10 11.09 -8.04 3.51
N LYS A 11 11.94 -8.48 2.58
CA LYS A 11 11.82 -8.13 1.16
C LYS A 11 10.55 -8.69 0.52
N ARG A 12 10.16 -9.92 0.86
CA ARG A 12 8.92 -10.54 0.37
C ARG A 12 7.70 -9.76 0.84
N ARG A 13 7.62 -9.41 2.12
CA ARG A 13 6.53 -8.60 2.69
C ARG A 13 6.44 -7.22 2.04
N ALA A 14 7.57 -6.54 1.88
CA ALA A 14 7.60 -5.24 1.20
C ALA A 14 7.09 -5.33 -0.25
N LYS A 15 7.43 -6.39 -0.97
CA LYS A 15 6.97 -6.63 -2.35
C LYS A 15 5.48 -6.98 -2.41
N GLN A 16 4.95 -7.70 -1.42
CA GLN A 16 3.51 -7.95 -1.31
C GLN A 16 2.75 -6.66 -1.05
N LEU A 17 3.25 -5.82 -0.14
CA LEU A 17 2.66 -4.53 0.15
C LEU A 17 2.67 -3.59 -1.07
N GLU A 18 3.76 -3.55 -1.83
CA GLU A 18 3.83 -2.77 -3.08
C GLU A 18 2.77 -3.21 -4.10
N LYS A 19 2.53 -4.52 -4.23
CA LYS A 19 1.46 -5.05 -5.09
C LYS A 19 0.06 -4.69 -4.59
N LEU A 20 -0.15 -4.71 -3.27
CA LEU A 20 -1.41 -4.30 -2.66
C LEU A 20 -1.69 -2.82 -2.97
N VAL A 21 -0.70 -1.95 -2.76
CA VAL A 21 -0.80 -0.52 -3.06
C VAL A 21 -1.06 -0.27 -4.55
N GLU A 22 -0.38 -1.03 -5.43
CA GLU A 22 -0.63 -0.97 -6.86
C GLU A 22 -2.08 -1.39 -7.20
N ALA A 23 -2.59 -2.46 -6.60
CA ALA A 23 -3.97 -2.88 -6.79
C ALA A 23 -4.96 -1.80 -6.32
N LEU A 24 -4.76 -1.24 -5.12
CA LEU A 24 -5.58 -0.14 -4.58
C LEU A 24 -5.60 1.08 -5.50
N SER A 25 -4.44 1.49 -6.03
CA SER A 25 -4.35 2.63 -6.95
C SER A 25 -5.08 2.41 -8.28
N ARG A 26 -5.32 1.16 -8.67
CA ARG A 26 -6.04 0.81 -9.91
C ARG A 26 -7.55 0.71 -9.72
N LEU A 27 -8.04 0.76 -8.48
CA LEU A 27 -9.47 0.71 -8.20
C LEU A 27 -10.19 1.97 -8.72
N PRO A 28 -11.50 1.89 -9.02
CA PRO A 28 -12.28 3.06 -9.40
C PRO A 28 -12.27 4.13 -8.31
N ALA A 29 -12.32 5.40 -8.69
CA ALA A 29 -12.29 6.53 -7.75
C ALA A 29 -13.41 6.49 -6.68
N ALA A 30 -14.55 5.87 -7.00
CA ALA A 30 -15.64 5.63 -6.05
C ALA A 30 -15.21 4.68 -4.91
N VAL A 31 -14.48 3.62 -5.24
CA VAL A 31 -13.97 2.61 -4.29
C VAL A 31 -12.76 3.15 -3.54
N GLN A 32 -11.93 3.99 -4.18
CA GLN A 32 -10.78 4.60 -3.50
C GLN A 32 -11.20 5.47 -2.29
N LYS A 33 -12.41 6.02 -2.29
CA LYS A 33 -12.93 6.80 -1.15
C LYS A 33 -13.21 5.94 0.08
N THR A 34 -13.53 4.67 -0.13
CA THR A 34 -13.90 3.73 0.94
C THR A 34 -12.74 2.90 1.46
N ILE A 35 -11.52 3.13 0.95
CA ILE A 35 -10.32 2.43 1.43
C ILE A 35 -10.12 2.76 2.91
N PRO A 36 -9.97 1.74 3.78
CA PRO A 36 -9.73 1.92 5.21
C PRO A 36 -8.26 2.32 5.44
N CYS A 37 -7.94 3.58 5.15
CA CYS A 37 -6.64 4.15 5.49
C CYS A 37 -6.75 5.66 5.72
N ASN A 38 -5.66 6.25 6.23
CA ASN A 38 -5.56 7.69 6.45
C ASN A 38 -5.84 8.48 5.15
N ASP A 39 -6.39 9.69 5.29
CA ASP A 39 -6.74 10.59 4.19
C ASP A 39 -5.54 10.97 3.33
N GLU A 40 -4.37 11.12 3.95
CA GLU A 40 -3.11 11.35 3.23
C GLU A 40 -2.81 10.19 2.27
N ILE A 41 -2.91 8.94 2.74
CA ILE A 41 -2.67 7.74 1.93
C ILE A 41 -3.71 7.61 0.82
N ARG A 42 -4.98 7.90 1.10
CA ARG A 42 -6.05 7.93 0.08
C ARG A 42 -5.76 8.95 -1.01
N SER A 43 -5.30 10.14 -0.64
CA SER A 43 -4.92 11.19 -1.61
C SER A 43 -3.76 10.74 -2.49
N LEU A 44 -2.71 10.18 -1.87
CA LEU A 44 -1.52 9.66 -2.59
C LEU A 44 -1.89 8.50 -3.52
N LEU A 45 -2.79 7.60 -3.11
CA LEU A 45 -3.28 6.50 -3.96
C LEU A 45 -4.04 7.03 -5.18
N ARG A 46 -4.87 8.06 -4.99
CA ARG A 46 -5.58 8.71 -6.10
C ARG A 46 -4.63 9.40 -7.05
N GLU A 47 -3.62 10.10 -6.53
CA GLU A 47 -2.57 10.71 -7.34
C GLU A 47 -1.75 9.65 -8.09
N ALA A 48 -1.42 8.53 -7.45
CA ALA A 48 -0.72 7.43 -8.08
C ALA A 48 -1.53 6.81 -9.24
N SER A 49 -2.87 6.82 -9.15
CA SER A 49 -3.75 6.33 -10.22
C SER A 49 -3.71 7.17 -11.50
N SER A 50 -3.46 8.48 -11.38
CA SER A 50 -3.40 9.43 -12.50
C SER A 50 -2.00 9.55 -13.09
N LEU A 51 -0.96 9.31 -12.30
CA LEU A 51 0.43 9.36 -12.74
C LEU A 51 0.81 8.17 -13.64
N ARG A 52 1.66 8.44 -14.64
CA ARG A 52 2.20 7.43 -15.56
C ARG A 52 3.71 7.27 -15.40
N GLY A 53 4.22 6.11 -15.79
CA GLY A 53 5.65 5.84 -15.87
C GLY A 53 6.38 5.88 -14.53
N GLY A 54 7.56 6.50 -14.50
CA GLY A 54 8.46 6.49 -13.34
C GLY A 54 7.95 7.26 -12.13
N ALA A 55 7.13 8.30 -12.33
CA ALA A 55 6.57 9.11 -11.25
C ALA A 55 5.58 8.28 -10.40
N GLY A 56 4.62 7.62 -11.05
CA GLY A 56 3.66 6.75 -10.36
C GLY A 56 4.36 5.61 -9.61
N LYS A 57 5.34 4.94 -10.24
CA LYS A 57 6.13 3.89 -9.58
C LYS A 57 6.86 4.38 -8.32
N ARG A 58 7.39 5.62 -8.32
CA ARG A 58 8.02 6.20 -7.14
C ARG A 58 7.00 6.53 -6.05
N LEU A 59 5.82 7.02 -6.43
CA LEU A 59 4.74 7.32 -5.49
C LEU A 59 4.21 6.05 -4.82
N LEU A 60 3.99 4.96 -5.56
CA LEU A 60 3.61 3.66 -5.00
C LEU A 60 4.64 3.16 -3.98
N LYS A 61 5.95 3.33 -4.25
CA LYS A 61 7.02 2.98 -3.30
C LYS A 61 7.01 3.85 -2.05
N TYR A 62 6.69 5.13 -2.19
CA TYR A 62 6.54 6.04 -1.07
C TYR A 62 5.36 5.64 -0.18
N ILE A 63 4.19 5.38 -0.78
CA ILE A 63 3.01 4.87 -0.07
C ILE A 63 3.34 3.54 0.65
N THR A 64 4.01 2.62 -0.04
CA THR A 64 4.47 1.35 0.54
C THR A 64 5.39 1.58 1.75
N LYS A 65 6.24 2.59 1.72
CA LYS A 65 7.12 2.95 2.85
C LYS A 65 6.33 3.49 4.03
N ILE A 66 5.33 4.33 3.79
CA ILE A 66 4.44 4.85 4.84
C ILE A 66 3.67 3.70 5.49
N LEU A 67 3.00 2.88 4.69
CA LEU A 67 2.21 1.74 5.17
C LEU A 67 3.04 0.70 5.92
N ARG A 68 4.33 0.56 5.63
CA ARG A 68 5.22 -0.33 6.39
C ARG A 68 5.55 0.21 7.78
N ASN A 69 5.43 1.52 7.99
CA ASN A 69 5.67 2.17 9.27
C ASN A 69 4.37 2.41 10.06
N GLU A 70 3.21 2.17 9.44
CA GLU A 70 1.90 2.15 10.07
C GLU A 70 1.74 0.91 10.97
N GLN A 71 0.71 0.93 11.81
CA GLN A 71 0.38 -0.18 12.70
C GLN A 71 -0.10 -1.40 11.88
N ASP A 72 0.18 -2.62 12.38
CA ASP A 72 -0.20 -3.86 11.70
C ASP A 72 -1.72 -3.95 11.44
N GLU A 73 -2.54 -3.36 12.30
CA GLU A 73 -4.01 -3.32 12.17
C GLU A 73 -4.47 -2.61 10.88
N THR A 74 -3.88 -1.45 10.55
CA THR A 74 -4.15 -0.73 9.29
C THR A 74 -3.84 -1.60 8.07
N LEU A 75 -2.77 -2.41 8.14
CA LEU A 75 -2.38 -3.30 7.06
C LEU A 75 -3.38 -4.45 6.89
N GLU A 76 -3.81 -5.08 7.99
CA GLU A 76 -4.80 -6.16 7.96
C GLU A 76 -6.13 -5.69 7.37
N GLU A 77 -6.61 -4.50 7.72
CA GLU A 77 -7.82 -3.91 7.12
C GLU A 77 -7.69 -3.73 5.61
N LEU A 78 -6.54 -3.25 5.15
CA LEU A 78 -6.26 -3.10 3.71
C LEU A 78 -6.20 -4.44 2.98
N TYR A 79 -5.65 -5.49 3.61
CA TYR A 79 -5.66 -6.83 3.04
C TYR A 79 -7.09 -7.39 2.96
N ASN A 80 -7.90 -7.22 4.01
CA ASN A 80 -9.30 -7.65 4.02
C ASN A 80 -10.15 -6.88 2.99
N PHE A 81 -9.83 -5.63 2.71
CA PHE A 81 -10.54 -4.83 1.71
C PHE A 81 -10.39 -5.37 0.27
N LEU A 82 -9.29 -6.06 -0.04
CA LEU A 82 -9.02 -6.64 -1.36
C LEU A 82 -9.28 -8.15 -1.47
N SER A 83 -9.59 -8.82 -0.36
CA SER A 83 -9.90 -10.25 -0.32
C SER A 83 -11.39 -10.52 -0.55
#